data_AF-A0A164UUF8-F1
#
_entry.id   AF-A0A164UUF8-F1
#
_cell.length_a   1.000
_cell.length_b   1.000
_cell.length_c   1.000
_cell.angle_alpha   90.00
_cell.angle_beta   90.00
_cell.angle_gamma   90.00
#
_symmetry.space_group_name_H-M   'P 1'
#
loop_
_entity.id
_entity.type
_entity.pdbx_description
1 polymer ?
#
loop_
_entity_poly.entity_id
_entity_poly.type
_entity_poly.pdbx_seq_one_letter_code
_entity_poly.pdbx_strand_id
1 'polypeptide(L)'
;MKYHSLKMEEVNDTMRHLWNKIYQGTDIDGIRIRSDSEGGANKRSYNYRVVMTKDQVEMDMRGRCSAGQKMLASIIIRLALSDSFSQNCGILALDEPTNALDLENIEALAASLGDLIKERKNLSNFQLIIITHDETFLSKLGQSDLMEFYWRVSRDPRQKSIIERQRVY
;
A
#
# COMPACT_ATOMS: atom_id res chain seq x y z
N MET A 1 -23.95 0.46 15.57
CA MET A 1 -24.33 0.60 14.15
C MET A 1 -23.66 1.84 13.56
N LYS A 2 -24.09 3.07 13.91
CA LYS A 2 -23.58 4.31 13.27
C LYS A 2 -22.05 4.46 13.26
N TYR A 3 -21.34 4.26 14.37
CA TYR A 3 -19.89 4.48 14.39
C TYR A 3 -19.09 3.51 13.51
N HIS A 4 -19.40 2.21 13.57
CA HIS A 4 -18.72 1.21 12.74
C HIS A 4 -19.00 1.43 11.24
N SER A 5 -20.27 1.64 10.87
CA SER A 5 -20.64 1.92 9.48
C SER A 5 -19.98 3.21 8.96
N LEU A 6 -19.98 4.27 9.78
CA LEU A 6 -19.31 5.54 9.46
C LEU A 6 -17.80 5.34 9.25
N LYS A 7 -17.12 4.60 10.14
CA LYS A 7 -15.69 4.30 9.97
C LYS A 7 -15.39 3.44 8.76
N MET A 8 -16.25 2.47 8.44
CA MET A 8 -16.08 1.68 7.21
C MET A 8 -16.33 2.51 5.95
N GLU A 9 -17.21 3.50 6.00
CA GLU A 9 -17.42 4.47 4.91
C GLU A 9 -16.18 5.35 4.72
N GLU A 10 -15.67 5.97 5.79
CA GLU A 10 -14.43 6.77 5.78
C GLU A 10 -13.23 6.01 5.21
N VAL A 11 -13.04 4.75 5.65
CA VAL A 11 -11.99 3.87 5.14
C VAL A 11 -12.18 3.59 3.64
N ASN A 12 -13.40 3.23 3.22
CA ASN A 12 -13.67 2.90 1.83
C ASN A 12 -13.55 4.10 0.89
N ASP A 13 -13.88 5.31 1.35
CA ASP A 13 -13.71 6.53 0.57
C ASP A 13 -12.24 6.86 0.37
N THR A 14 -11.44 6.72 1.43
CA THR A 14 -9.98 6.89 1.35
C THR A 14 -9.35 5.82 0.44
N MET A 15 -9.77 4.56 0.57
CA MET A 15 -9.30 3.48 -0.31
C MET A 15 -9.64 3.76 -1.77
N ARG A 16 -10.85 4.21 -2.08
CA ARG A 16 -11.28 4.55 -3.45
C ARG A 16 -10.45 5.71 -4.02
N HIS A 17 -10.25 6.76 -3.24
CA HIS A 17 -9.42 7.91 -3.65
C HIS A 17 -8.00 7.49 -4.00
N LEU A 18 -7.35 6.74 -3.10
CA LEU A 18 -5.99 6.27 -3.31
C LEU A 18 -5.90 5.29 -4.48
N TRP A 19 -6.83 4.34 -4.61
CA TRP A 19 -6.83 3.38 -5.72
C TRP A 19 -6.91 4.09 -7.07
N ASN A 20 -7.83 5.04 -7.23
CA ASN A 20 -8.01 5.76 -8.49
C ASN A 20 -6.82 6.64 -8.87
N LYS A 21 -6.05 7.12 -7.89
CA LYS A 21 -4.84 7.91 -8.14
C LYS A 21 -3.62 7.06 -8.48
N ILE A 22 -3.55 5.86 -7.91
CA ILE A 22 -2.33 5.07 -7.85
C ILE A 22 -2.37 3.90 -8.84
N TYR A 23 -3.49 3.20 -8.94
CA TYR A 23 -3.62 2.03 -9.82
C TYR A 23 -3.80 2.46 -11.28
N GLN A 24 -2.88 2.04 -12.15
CA GLN A 24 -2.87 2.38 -13.58
C GLN A 24 -3.52 1.29 -14.46
N GLY A 25 -3.92 0.15 -13.88
CA GLY A 25 -4.55 -0.94 -14.61
C GLY A 25 -6.02 -0.66 -14.95
N THR A 26 -6.50 -1.21 -16.06
CA THR A 26 -7.89 -1.06 -16.54
C THR A 26 -8.80 -2.23 -16.15
N ASP A 27 -8.25 -3.23 -15.48
CA ASP A 27 -8.91 -4.49 -15.09
C ASP A 27 -9.64 -4.41 -13.74
N ILE A 28 -9.30 -3.42 -12.90
CA ILE A 28 -9.95 -3.19 -11.61
C ILE A 28 -10.28 -1.70 -11.46
N ASP A 29 -11.58 -1.37 -11.45
CA ASP A 29 -12.04 0.01 -11.36
C ASP A 29 -11.96 0.55 -9.91
N GLY A 30 -11.98 -0.33 -8.91
CA GLY A 30 -11.89 0.08 -7.51
C GLY A 30 -11.82 -1.09 -6.54
N ILE A 31 -11.39 -0.81 -5.31
CA ILE A 31 -11.38 -1.76 -4.19
C ILE A 31 -12.15 -1.22 -2.99
N ARG A 32 -12.71 -2.11 -2.18
CA ARG A 32 -13.41 -1.77 -0.94
C ARG A 32 -13.39 -2.93 0.05
N ILE A 33 -13.57 -2.60 1.32
CA ILE A 33 -13.82 -3.57 2.39
C ILE A 33 -15.34 -3.68 2.58
N ARG A 34 -15.85 -4.91 2.45
CA ARG A 34 -17.21 -5.28 2.87
C ARG A 34 -17.17 -5.77 4.31
N SER A 35 -18.15 -5.35 5.10
CA SER A 35 -18.33 -5.76 6.49
C SER A 35 -19.76 -6.26 6.67
N ASP A 36 -19.92 -7.58 6.73
CA ASP A 36 -21.22 -8.23 6.87
C ASP A 36 -21.43 -8.58 8.36
N SER A 37 -22.53 -8.11 8.95
CA SER A 37 -22.82 -8.37 10.37
C SER A 37 -23.50 -9.72 10.54
N GLU A 38 -22.92 -10.57 11.37
CA GLU A 38 -23.51 -11.86 11.77
C GLU A 38 -23.76 -11.90 13.28
N GLY A 39 -24.87 -12.51 13.70
CA GLY A 39 -25.20 -12.73 15.11
C GLY A 39 -26.44 -11.99 15.63
N GLY A 40 -26.98 -12.47 16.75
CA GLY A 40 -28.14 -11.89 17.42
C GLY A 40 -27.81 -10.65 18.24
N ALA A 41 -28.83 -9.97 18.78
CA ALA A 41 -28.74 -8.66 19.43
C ALA A 41 -27.65 -8.51 20.53
N ASN A 42 -27.28 -9.61 21.21
CA ASN A 42 -26.35 -9.62 22.35
C ASN A 42 -24.89 -9.96 22.02
N LYS A 43 -24.56 -10.50 20.83
CA LYS A 43 -23.17 -10.80 20.43
C LYS A 43 -22.99 -10.51 18.94
N ARG A 44 -22.36 -9.38 18.65
CA ARG A 44 -22.13 -8.90 17.28
C ARG A 44 -20.82 -9.47 16.75
N SER A 45 -20.91 -10.21 15.65
CA SER A 45 -19.77 -10.64 14.86
C SER A 45 -19.78 -9.90 13.52
N TYR A 46 -18.60 -9.68 12.95
CA TYR A 46 -18.46 -9.08 11.63
C TYR A 46 -17.52 -9.93 10.79
N ASN A 47 -17.98 -10.29 9.58
CA ASN A 47 -17.15 -10.89 8.56
C ASN A 47 -16.66 -9.80 7.62
N TYR A 48 -15.35 -9.80 7.35
CA TYR A 48 -14.72 -8.82 6.47
C TYR A 48 -14.16 -9.52 5.24
N ARG A 49 -14.36 -8.89 4.09
CA ARG A 49 -13.75 -9.31 2.82
C ARG A 49 -13.36 -8.10 2.00
N VAL A 50 -12.21 -8.20 1.35
CA VAL A 50 -11.77 -7.19 0.38
C VAL A 50 -12.33 -7.60 -0.97
N VAL A 51 -13.05 -6.68 -1.60
CA VAL A 51 -13.67 -6.88 -2.90
C VAL A 51 -13.15 -5.84 -3.87
N MET A 52 -13.08 -6.24 -5.14
CA MET A 52 -12.79 -5.38 -6.27
C MET A 52 -14.08 -5.16 -7.06
N THR A 53 -14.16 -4.03 -7.76
CA THR A 53 -15.24 -3.73 -8.69
C THR A 53 -14.68 -3.64 -10.10
N LYS A 54 -15.34 -4.31 -11.04
CA LYS A 54 -15.06 -4.19 -12.47
C LYS A 54 -16.37 -4.13 -13.24
N ASP A 55 -16.57 -3.09 -14.03
CA ASP A 55 -17.77 -2.87 -14.86
C ASP A 55 -19.07 -3.00 -14.04
N GLN A 56 -19.10 -2.36 -12.87
CA GLN A 56 -20.18 -2.42 -11.87
C GLN A 56 -20.40 -3.78 -11.19
N VAL A 57 -19.60 -4.79 -11.51
CA VAL A 57 -19.64 -6.11 -10.88
C VAL A 57 -18.66 -6.17 -9.72
N GLU A 58 -19.14 -6.57 -8.54
CA GLU A 58 -18.32 -6.75 -7.36
C GLU A 58 -17.86 -8.21 -7.21
N MET A 59 -16.57 -8.40 -6.93
CA MET A 59 -15.95 -9.73 -6.81
C MET A 59 -14.98 -9.77 -5.63
N ASP A 60 -14.88 -10.91 -4.94
CA ASP A 60 -13.85 -11.09 -3.91
C ASP A 60 -12.45 -11.10 -4.52
N MET A 61 -11.56 -10.26 -3.97
CA MET A 61 -10.14 -10.24 -4.37
C MET A 61 -9.40 -11.53 -3.97
N ARG A 62 -9.88 -12.21 -2.93
CA ARG A 62 -9.27 -13.44 -2.42
C ARG A 62 -9.28 -14.51 -3.52
N GLY A 63 -8.10 -14.95 -3.92
CA GLY A 63 -7.90 -15.94 -4.97
C GLY A 63 -8.09 -15.43 -6.40
N ARG A 64 -8.32 -14.12 -6.60
CA ARG A 64 -8.61 -13.53 -7.93
C ARG A 64 -7.68 -12.40 -8.34
N CYS A 65 -6.77 -11.98 -7.47
CA CYS A 65 -5.83 -10.89 -7.76
C CYS A 65 -4.39 -11.38 -7.93
N SER A 66 -3.63 -10.67 -8.77
CA SER A 66 -2.18 -10.86 -8.94
C SER A 66 -1.42 -10.52 -7.65
N ALA A 67 -0.14 -10.89 -7.59
CA ALA A 67 0.72 -10.54 -6.47
C ALA A 67 0.86 -9.01 -6.33
N GLY A 68 1.05 -8.29 -7.45
CA GLY A 68 1.15 -6.83 -7.47
C GLY A 68 -0.10 -6.13 -6.97
N GLN A 69 -1.28 -6.59 -7.42
CA GLN A 69 -2.58 -6.06 -6.97
C GLN A 69 -2.80 -6.29 -5.47
N LYS A 70 -2.45 -7.47 -4.95
CA LYS A 70 -2.55 -7.77 -3.51
C LYS A 70 -1.64 -6.85 -2.70
N MET A 71 -0.41 -6.63 -3.18
CA MET A 71 0.55 -5.78 -2.51
C MET A 71 0.05 -4.33 -2.47
N LEU A 72 -0.35 -3.78 -3.62
CA LEU A 72 -0.88 -2.42 -3.72
C LEU A 72 -2.14 -2.23 -2.87
N ALA A 73 -3.09 -3.16 -2.94
CA ALA A 73 -4.30 -3.12 -2.11
C ALA A 73 -3.96 -3.15 -0.61
N SER A 74 -2.98 -3.96 -0.20
CA SER A 74 -2.52 -4.01 1.20
C SER A 74 -1.92 -2.68 1.67
N ILE A 75 -1.16 -1.99 0.82
CA ILE A 75 -0.64 -0.64 1.13
C ILE A 75 -1.80 0.34 1.32
N ILE A 76 -2.71 0.39 0.34
CA ILE A 76 -3.84 1.32 0.35
C ILE A 76 -4.75 1.09 1.56
N ILE A 77 -5.03 -0.17 1.89
CA ILE A 77 -5.83 -0.53 3.08
C ILE A 77 -5.13 -0.03 4.36
N ARG A 78 -3.82 -0.27 4.50
CA ARG A 78 -3.07 0.18 5.69
C ARG A 78 -3.10 1.70 5.84
N LEU A 79 -2.94 2.44 4.75
CA LEU A 79 -3.03 3.90 4.75
C LEU A 79 -4.44 4.39 5.10
N ALA A 80 -5.47 3.83 4.47
CA ALA A 80 -6.85 4.22 4.73
C ALA A 80 -7.28 3.93 6.17
N LEU A 81 -6.86 2.79 6.73
CA LEU A 81 -7.06 2.48 8.14
C LEU A 81 -6.29 3.46 9.03
N SER A 82 -5.05 3.78 8.68
CA SER A 82 -4.23 4.74 9.41
C SER A 82 -4.91 6.11 9.47
N ASP A 83 -5.35 6.64 8.32
CA ASP A 83 -6.02 7.95 8.22
C ASP A 83 -7.36 7.98 8.98
N SER A 84 -8.13 6.89 8.93
CA SER A 84 -9.47 6.85 9.52
C SER A 84 -9.46 6.62 11.04
N PHE A 85 -8.46 5.89 11.56
CA PHE A 85 -8.40 5.47 12.96
C PHE A 85 -7.30 6.14 13.78
N SER A 86 -6.27 6.68 13.15
CA SER A 86 -5.15 7.34 13.83
C SER A 86 -5.11 8.81 13.44
N GLN A 87 -5.06 9.72 14.41
CA GLN A 87 -4.97 11.14 14.09
C GLN A 87 -3.59 11.56 13.54
N ASN A 88 -2.56 10.70 13.61
CA ASN A 88 -1.17 11.06 13.27
C ASN A 88 -0.25 9.89 12.91
N CYS A 89 -0.77 8.74 12.47
CA CYS A 89 0.11 7.63 12.06
C CYS A 89 0.48 7.81 10.59
N GLY A 90 1.61 8.49 10.35
CA GLY A 90 2.11 8.69 9.00
C GLY A 90 3.39 7.90 8.68
N ILE A 91 3.83 6.99 9.55
CA ILE A 91 4.95 6.08 9.24
C ILE A 91 4.42 4.77 8.67
N LEU A 92 4.87 4.37 7.48
CA LEU A 92 4.60 3.08 6.88
C LEU A 92 5.93 2.41 6.51
N ALA A 93 6.11 1.14 6.91
CA ALA A 93 7.25 0.33 6.48
C ALA A 93 6.78 -0.79 5.54
N LEU A 94 7.54 -0.98 4.45
CA LEU A 94 7.36 -2.03 3.46
C LEU A 94 8.63 -2.87 3.42
N ASP A 95 8.51 -4.13 3.79
CA ASP A 95 9.61 -5.10 3.75
C ASP A 95 9.47 -5.99 2.52
N GLU A 96 10.44 -5.88 1.61
CA GLU A 96 10.50 -6.58 0.32
C GLU A 96 9.19 -6.52 -0.49
N PRO A 97 8.69 -5.31 -0.82
CA PRO A 97 7.40 -5.16 -1.51
C PRO A 97 7.41 -5.68 -2.96
N THR A 98 8.59 -5.97 -3.52
CA THR A 98 8.78 -6.53 -4.86
C THR A 98 8.78 -8.07 -4.87
N ASN A 99 8.66 -8.71 -3.71
CA ASN A 99 8.71 -10.17 -3.62
C ASN A 99 7.57 -10.82 -4.44
N ALA A 100 7.92 -11.83 -5.24
CA ALA A 100 7.02 -12.53 -6.16
C ALA A 100 6.33 -11.64 -7.21
N LEU A 101 6.92 -10.48 -7.55
CA LEU A 101 6.50 -9.65 -8.68
C LEU A 101 7.42 -9.90 -9.88
N ASP A 102 6.84 -9.90 -11.08
CA ASP A 102 7.59 -9.78 -12.33
C ASP A 102 8.00 -8.31 -12.57
N LEU A 103 8.84 -8.10 -13.58
CA LEU A 103 9.39 -6.77 -13.90
C LEU A 103 8.29 -5.74 -14.18
N GLU A 104 7.23 -6.12 -14.91
CA GLU A 104 6.11 -5.22 -15.23
C GLU A 104 5.39 -4.77 -13.96
N ASN A 105 5.11 -5.72 -13.04
CA ASN A 105 4.49 -5.40 -11.75
C ASN A 105 5.42 -4.59 -10.84
N ILE A 106 6.74 -4.79 -10.91
CA ILE A 106 7.74 -3.97 -10.18
C ILE A 106 7.71 -2.52 -10.67
N GLU A 107 7.69 -2.31 -11.98
CA GLU A 107 7.62 -0.96 -12.57
C GLU A 107 6.30 -0.26 -12.23
N ALA A 108 5.18 -0.98 -12.39
CA ALA A 108 3.86 -0.47 -12.04
C ALA A 108 3.79 -0.10 -10.54
N LEU A 109 4.40 -0.92 -9.68
CA LEU A 109 4.46 -0.64 -8.25
C LEU A 109 5.34 0.58 -7.94
N ALA A 110 6.52 0.69 -8.55
CA ALA A 110 7.41 1.83 -8.34
C ALA A 110 6.72 3.15 -8.74
N ALA A 111 6.05 3.17 -9.90
CA ALA A 111 5.27 4.30 -10.35
C ALA A 111 4.13 4.64 -9.38
N SER A 112 3.36 3.62 -8.99
CA SER A 112 2.27 3.72 -8.01
C SER A 112 2.74 4.33 -6.67
N LEU A 113 3.87 3.85 -6.14
CA LEU A 113 4.46 4.38 -4.92
C LEU A 113 4.97 5.79 -5.10
N GLY A 114 5.52 6.12 -6.27
CA GLY A 114 5.94 7.47 -6.59
C GLY A 114 4.78 8.47 -6.55
N ASP A 115 3.63 8.10 -7.12
CA ASP A 115 2.42 8.92 -7.09
C ASP A 115 1.85 9.04 -5.68
N LEU A 116 1.87 7.95 -4.91
CA LEU A 116 1.50 7.98 -3.49
C LEU A 116 2.37 8.95 -2.68
N ILE A 117 3.70 8.89 -2.86
CA ILE A 117 4.63 9.78 -2.15
C ILE A 117 4.36 11.23 -2.54
N LYS A 118 4.15 11.53 -3.83
CA LYS A 118 3.81 12.89 -4.31
C LYS A 118 2.51 13.39 -3.71
N GLU A 119 1.46 12.58 -3.71
CA GLU A 119 0.16 12.90 -3.11
C GLU A 119 0.30 13.23 -1.61
N ARG A 120 1.14 12.47 -0.91
CA ARG A 120 1.34 12.60 0.54
C ARG A 120 2.46 13.58 0.93
N LYS A 121 3.24 14.09 -0.02
CA LYS A 121 4.45 14.91 0.21
C LYS A 121 4.17 16.17 1.03
N ASN A 122 2.98 16.76 0.87
CA ASN A 122 2.58 17.97 1.57
C ASN A 122 2.01 17.71 2.97
N LEU A 123 1.83 16.45 3.37
CA LEU A 123 1.41 16.10 4.73
C LEU A 123 2.63 16.12 5.64
N SER A 124 2.56 16.90 6.73
CA SER A 124 3.68 17.12 7.64
C SER A 124 4.14 15.88 8.42
N ASN A 125 3.40 14.77 8.34
CA ASN A 125 3.61 13.58 9.16
C ASN A 125 3.83 12.28 8.35
N PHE A 126 4.00 12.33 7.01
CA PHE A 126 4.19 11.12 6.21
C PHE A 126 5.66 10.70 6.07
N GLN A 127 5.96 9.44 6.37
CA GLN A 127 7.25 8.79 6.21
C GLN A 127 7.04 7.37 5.68
N LEU A 128 7.61 7.08 4.51
CA LEU A 128 7.61 5.74 3.93
C LEU A 128 9.01 5.13 4.03
N ILE A 129 9.12 3.96 4.65
CA ILE A 129 10.34 3.18 4.74
C ILE A 129 10.18 1.96 3.83
N ILE A 130 11.14 1.75 2.94
CA ILE A 130 11.15 0.64 1.99
C ILE A 130 12.44 -0.13 2.21
N ILE A 131 12.31 -1.44 2.41
CA ILE A 131 13.43 -2.40 2.46
C ILE A 131 13.31 -3.25 1.22
N THR A 132 14.38 -3.32 0.43
CA THR A 132 14.42 -4.07 -0.81
C THR A 132 15.86 -4.39 -1.18
N HIS A 133 16.07 -5.53 -1.85
CA HIS A 133 17.32 -5.88 -2.52
C HIS A 133 17.23 -5.69 -4.05
N ASP A 134 16.11 -5.17 -4.56
CA ASP A 134 15.87 -4.98 -5.99
C ASP A 134 16.41 -3.63 -6.48
N GLU A 135 17.53 -3.66 -7.20
CA GLU A 135 18.18 -2.47 -7.76
C GLU A 135 17.33 -1.80 -8.86
N THR A 136 16.52 -2.57 -9.59
CA THR A 136 15.65 -2.05 -10.65
C THR A 136 14.55 -1.20 -10.03
N PHE A 137 13.93 -1.70 -8.97
CA PHE A 137 12.93 -0.97 -8.22
C PHE A 137 13.48 0.30 -7.58
N LEU A 138 14.68 0.26 -6.99
CA LEU A 138 15.37 1.44 -6.46
C LEU A 138 15.63 2.49 -7.56
N SER A 139 16.13 2.07 -8.72
CA SER A 139 16.37 2.96 -9.86
C SER A 139 15.09 3.66 -10.34
N LYS A 140 13.98 2.91 -10.45
CA LYS A 140 12.68 3.45 -10.87
C LYS A 140 12.10 4.45 -9.87
N LEU A 141 12.21 4.18 -8.57
CA LEU A 141 11.84 5.14 -7.53
C LEU A 141 12.75 6.39 -7.55
N GLY A 142 14.05 6.21 -7.82
CA GLY A 142 15.04 7.29 -7.91
C GLY A 142 14.76 8.28 -9.03
N GLN A 143 14.34 7.78 -10.20
CA GLN A 143 13.97 8.59 -11.37
C GLN A 143 12.81 9.57 -11.14
N SER A 144 12.05 9.41 -10.06
CA SER A 144 10.93 10.28 -9.74
C SER A 144 11.32 11.54 -8.95
N ASP A 145 12.61 11.84 -8.79
CA ASP A 145 13.17 12.93 -7.94
C ASP A 145 12.67 12.86 -6.48
N LEU A 146 12.35 11.65 -6.01
CA LEU A 146 11.79 11.42 -4.68
C LEU A 146 12.86 11.17 -3.63
N MET A 147 14.06 10.73 -4.05
CA MET A 147 15.16 10.41 -3.15
C MET A 147 16.51 10.85 -3.70
N GLU A 148 17.34 11.47 -2.85
CA GLU A 148 18.75 11.77 -3.16
C GLU A 148 19.68 10.68 -2.60
N PHE A 149 19.30 10.06 -1.47
CA PHE A 149 20.11 9.08 -0.75
C PHE A 149 19.29 7.85 -0.38
N TYR A 150 19.99 6.73 -0.24
CA TYR A 150 19.48 5.51 0.38
C TYR A 150 20.50 4.94 1.38
N TRP A 151 20.04 4.03 2.23
CA TRP A 151 20.89 3.33 3.18
C TRP A 151 21.13 1.91 2.70
N ARG A 152 22.40 1.56 2.44
CA ARG A 152 22.81 0.20 2.09
C ARG A 152 23.21 -0.54 3.35
N VAL A 153 22.61 -1.70 3.58
CA VAL A 153 22.99 -2.61 4.66
C VAL A 153 23.83 -3.74 4.07
N SER A 154 25.03 -3.96 4.61
CA SER A 154 25.96 -5.01 4.16
C SER A 154 26.66 -5.68 5.35
N ARG A 155 27.51 -6.68 5.09
CA ARG A 155 28.32 -7.35 6.12
C ARG A 155 29.80 -7.02 5.94
N ASP A 156 30.47 -6.68 7.04
CA ASP A 156 31.92 -6.50 7.07
C ASP A 156 32.67 -7.86 7.00
N PRO A 157 34.01 -7.87 6.88
CA PRO A 157 34.80 -9.11 6.91
C PRO A 157 34.65 -9.95 8.19
N ARG A 158 34.12 -9.36 9.27
CA ARG A 158 33.87 -10.02 10.56
C ARG A 158 32.41 -10.47 10.69
N GLN A 159 31.64 -10.45 9.60
CA GLN A 159 30.22 -10.82 9.55
C GLN A 159 29.28 -9.94 10.39
N LYS A 160 29.70 -8.71 10.72
CA LYS A 160 28.85 -7.72 11.39
C LYS A 160 28.10 -6.87 10.36
N SER A 161 26.84 -6.57 10.66
CA SER A 161 26.05 -5.66 9.84
C SER A 161 26.61 -4.23 9.93
N ILE A 162 26.79 -3.62 8.77
CA ILE A 162 27.18 -2.21 8.62
C ILE A 162 26.11 -1.50 7.78
N ILE A 163 25.93 -0.21 8.05
CA ILE A 163 24.95 0.63 7.35
C ILE A 163 25.69 1.83 6.78
N GLU A 164 25.60 2.02 5.47
CA GLU A 164 26.26 3.10 4.75
C GLU A 164 25.25 3.93 3.96
N ARG A 165 25.37 5.25 4.02
CA ARG A 165 24.55 6.15 3.21
C ARG A 165 25.15 6.25 1.82
N GLN A 166 24.39 5.93 0.78
CA GLN A 166 24.79 6.05 -0.62
C GLN A 166 23.91 7.05 -1.35
N ARG A 167 24.46 7.68 -2.39
CA ARG A 167 23.68 8.50 -3.31
C ARG A 167 23.05 7.62 -4.38
N VAL A 168 21.87 8.03 -4.83
CA VAL A 168 21.15 7.36 -5.92
C VAL A 168 21.85 7.60 -7.27
N TYR A 169 22.65 8.69 -7.37
CA TYR A 169 23.46 9.10 -8.53
C TYR A 169 24.88 9.49 -8.13
#